data_AF-A0A962PC22-F1
#
_entry.id   AF-A0A962PC22-F1
#
_cell.length_a   1.000
_cell.length_b   1.000
_cell.length_c   1.000
_cell.angle_alpha   90.00
_cell.angle_beta   90.00
_cell.angle_gamma   90.00
#
_symmetry.space_group_name_H-M   'P 1'
#
loop_
_entity.id
_entity.type
_entity.pdbx_description
1 polymer ?
#
loop_
_entity_poly.entity_id
_entity_poly.type
_entity_poly.pdbx_seq_one_letter_code
_entity_poly.pdbx_strand_id
1 'polypeptide(L)'
;SITGFLKGSIDLVFQHQGQYFIADYKSNYLGHQLDNYQTPSLIESMSSHGYHLQAAIYALALHRWLKSRLANYQPQQHLGGVFYLYLRGMNPHGQEGIYHWIPSLALLEDMSAILMEQQP
;
A
#
# COMPACT_ATOMS: atom_id res chain seq x y z
N SER A 1 21.45 -1.92 9.25
CA SER A 1 20.35 -0.99 9.54
C SER A 1 20.53 0.25 8.68
N ILE A 2 19.42 0.85 8.23
CA ILE A 2 19.43 2.15 7.51
C ILE A 2 19.12 3.23 8.55
N THR A 3 19.90 4.31 8.58
CA THR A 3 19.75 5.40 9.56
C THR A 3 19.40 6.71 8.86
N GLY A 4 18.44 7.46 9.43
CA GLY A 4 17.92 8.70 8.87
C GLY A 4 16.39 8.78 8.94
N PHE A 5 15.82 9.89 8.48
CA PHE A 5 14.37 10.08 8.43
C PHE A 5 13.84 9.78 7.02
N LEU A 6 12.84 8.92 6.95
CA LEU A 6 12.06 8.69 5.73
C LEU A 6 10.76 9.50 5.82
N LYS A 7 10.54 10.39 4.86
CA LYS A 7 9.31 11.18 4.77
C LYS A 7 8.48 10.73 3.58
N GLY A 8 7.18 10.56 3.80
CA GLY A 8 6.19 10.26 2.77
C GLY A 8 4.84 10.83 3.15
N SER A 9 3.91 10.84 2.19
CA SER A 9 2.52 11.22 2.39
C SER A 9 1.66 10.12 1.81
N ILE A 10 0.69 9.65 2.59
CA ILE A 10 -0.31 8.67 2.15
C ILE A 10 -1.55 9.46 1.75
N ASP A 11 -2.07 9.26 0.54
CA ASP A 11 -3.25 9.98 0.04
C ASP A 11 -4.48 9.74 0.91
N LEU A 12 -4.77 8.46 1.21
CA LEU A 12 -5.91 8.07 2.03
C LEU A 12 -5.60 6.84 2.89
N VAL A 13 -5.96 6.94 4.17
CA VAL A 13 -6.16 5.79 5.06
C VAL A 13 -7.64 5.73 5.39
N PHE A 14 -8.26 4.56 5.24
CA PHE A 14 -9.67 4.37 5.56
C PHE A 14 -9.90 3.06 6.30
N GLN A 15 -11.02 2.99 7.02
CA GLN A 15 -11.45 1.79 7.73
C GLN A 15 -12.69 1.21 7.04
N HIS A 16 -12.71 -0.10 6.84
CA HIS A 16 -13.89 -0.83 6.40
C HIS A 16 -14.00 -2.15 7.16
N GLN A 17 -15.15 -2.39 7.81
CA GLN A 17 -15.43 -3.62 8.56
C GLN A 17 -14.32 -4.02 9.56
N GLY A 18 -13.77 -3.05 10.30
CA GLY A 18 -12.71 -3.31 11.28
C GLY A 18 -11.29 -3.34 10.73
N GLN A 19 -11.11 -3.45 9.41
CA GLN A 19 -9.80 -3.42 8.75
C GLN A 19 -9.44 -2.00 8.30
N TYR A 20 -8.16 -1.69 8.34
CA TYR A 20 -7.57 -0.43 7.90
C TYR A 20 -6.80 -0.66 6.60
N PHE A 21 -7.05 0.23 5.64
CA PHE A 21 -6.53 0.15 4.29
C PHE A 21 -5.85 1.45 3.91
N ILE A 22 -4.95 1.35 2.96
CA ILE A 22 -4.35 2.50 2.26
C ILE A 22 -4.93 2.56 0.86
N ALA A 23 -5.21 3.75 0.36
CA ALA A 23 -5.42 3.99 -1.07
C ALA A 23 -4.48 5.10 -1.55
N ASP A 24 -3.84 4.86 -2.69
CA ASP A 24 -2.98 5.81 -3.41
C ASP A 24 -3.53 5.95 -4.84
N TYR A 25 -3.74 7.19 -5.28
CA TYR A 25 -4.38 7.49 -6.56
C TYR A 25 -3.33 7.72 -7.65
N LYS A 26 -3.43 6.96 -8.74
CA LYS A 26 -2.50 7.01 -9.86
C LYS A 26 -3.18 7.54 -11.12
N SER A 27 -2.65 8.62 -11.67
CA SER A 27 -3.09 9.18 -12.95
C SER A 27 -2.31 8.63 -14.15
N ASN A 28 -1.55 7.54 -13.96
CA ASN A 28 -0.67 6.94 -14.97
C ASN A 28 -1.44 6.50 -16.22
N TYR A 29 -0.79 6.68 -17.37
CA TYR A 29 -1.32 6.29 -18.67
C TYR A 29 -0.74 4.93 -19.08
N LEU A 30 -1.60 3.92 -19.24
CA LEU A 30 -1.21 2.56 -19.67
C LEU A 30 -1.69 2.23 -21.09
N GLY A 31 -2.59 3.04 -21.64
CA GLY A 31 -3.16 2.90 -22.98
C GLY A 31 -4.55 3.52 -23.07
N HIS A 32 -5.18 3.40 -24.24
CA HIS A 32 -6.48 4.00 -24.53
C HIS A 32 -7.68 3.11 -24.17
N GLN A 33 -7.46 1.80 -23.97
CA GLN A 33 -8.51 0.82 -23.74
C GLN A 33 -8.50 0.33 -22.29
N LEU A 34 -9.67 -0.09 -21.78
CA LEU A 34 -9.77 -0.70 -20.44
C LEU A 34 -8.85 -1.92 -20.29
N ASP A 35 -8.65 -2.68 -21.36
CA ASP A 35 -7.75 -3.84 -21.38
C ASP A 35 -6.30 -3.48 -21.04
N ASN A 36 -5.87 -2.24 -21.25
CA ASN A 36 -4.54 -1.76 -20.87
C ASN A 36 -4.38 -1.56 -19.35
N TYR A 37 -5.47 -1.67 -18.59
CA TYR A 37 -5.51 -1.51 -17.14
C TYR A 37 -5.89 -2.81 -16.41
N GLN A 38 -5.76 -3.96 -17.08
CA GLN A 38 -5.89 -5.27 -16.46
C GLN A 38 -4.70 -5.60 -15.56
N THR A 39 -4.87 -6.57 -14.66
CA THR A 39 -3.88 -6.97 -13.66
C THR A 39 -2.45 -7.12 -14.19
N PRO A 40 -2.17 -7.76 -15.34
CA PRO A 40 -0.80 -7.87 -15.85
C PRO A 40 -0.14 -6.51 -16.11
N SER A 41 -0.86 -5.58 -16.75
CA SER A 41 -0.37 -4.23 -17.03
C SER A 41 -0.19 -3.40 -15.76
N LEU A 42 -1.06 -3.60 -14.76
CA LEU A 42 -0.91 -2.96 -13.46
C LEU A 42 0.35 -3.47 -12.74
N ILE A 43 0.63 -4.78 -12.76
CA ILE A 43 1.84 -5.36 -12.15
C ILE A 43 3.12 -4.81 -12.80
N GLU A 44 3.13 -4.70 -14.14
CA GLU A 44 4.26 -4.13 -14.88
C GLU A 44 4.46 -2.65 -14.52
N SER A 45 3.37 -1.88 -14.46
CA SER A 45 3.41 -0.48 -14.03
C SER A 45 3.90 -0.33 -12.58
N MET A 46 3.41 -1.16 -11.65
CA MET A 46 3.86 -1.17 -10.25
C MET A 46 5.36 -1.46 -10.12
N SER A 47 5.87 -2.40 -10.92
CA SER A 47 7.29 -2.75 -10.94
C SER A 47 8.15 -1.64 -11.52
N SER A 48 7.79 -1.11 -12.70
CA SER A 48 8.58 -0.09 -13.40
C SER A 48 8.68 1.24 -12.66
N HIS A 49 7.68 1.59 -11.83
CA HIS A 49 7.67 2.83 -11.05
C HIS A 49 8.13 2.64 -9.60
N GLY A 50 8.56 1.43 -9.19
CA GLY A 50 9.00 1.15 -7.82
C GLY A 50 7.87 1.25 -6.77
N TYR A 51 6.61 1.17 -7.19
CA TYR A 51 5.46 1.33 -6.30
C TYR A 51 5.32 0.19 -5.30
N HIS A 52 5.90 -0.99 -5.54
CA HIS A 52 5.96 -2.05 -4.53
C HIS A 52 6.72 -1.62 -3.27
N LEU A 53 7.85 -0.92 -3.42
CA LEU A 53 8.61 -0.41 -2.28
C LEU A 53 7.83 0.68 -1.54
N GLN A 54 7.19 1.60 -2.29
CA GLN A 54 6.32 2.63 -1.71
C GLN A 54 5.17 1.99 -0.90
N ALA A 55 4.47 1.02 -1.48
CA ALA A 55 3.38 0.30 -0.82
C ALA A 55 3.86 -0.39 0.46
N ALA A 56 5.04 -1.02 0.44
CA ALA A 56 5.60 -1.71 1.59
C ALA A 56 5.96 -0.74 2.72
N ILE A 57 6.57 0.40 2.39
CA ILE A 57 6.88 1.49 3.34
C ILE A 57 5.59 2.05 3.95
N TYR A 58 4.56 2.29 3.14
CA TYR A 58 3.28 2.82 3.62
C TYR A 58 2.55 1.84 4.52
N ALA A 59 2.53 0.56 4.16
CA ALA A 59 1.96 -0.49 5.00
C ALA A 59 2.71 -0.63 6.33
N LEU A 60 4.05 -0.54 6.34
CA LEU A 60 4.84 -0.52 7.56
C LEU A 60 4.50 0.69 8.43
N ALA A 61 4.37 1.88 7.83
CA ALA A 61 4.00 3.09 8.55
C ALA A 61 2.61 2.95 9.20
N LEU A 62 1.62 2.43 8.46
CA LEU A 62 0.28 2.16 9.00
C LEU A 62 0.34 1.10 10.11
N HIS A 63 1.09 0.02 9.91
CA HIS A 63 1.28 -1.02 10.93
C HIS A 63 1.82 -0.45 12.24
N ARG A 64 2.89 0.35 12.19
CA ARG A 64 3.48 1.01 13.38
C ARG A 64 2.50 1.98 14.01
N TRP A 65 1.82 2.77 13.21
CA TRP A 65 0.84 3.75 13.70
C TRP A 65 -0.31 3.05 14.44
N LEU A 66 -0.92 2.01 13.85
CA LEU A 66 -1.98 1.24 14.49
C LEU A 66 -1.51 0.56 15.78
N LYS A 67 -0.31 -0.03 15.78
CA LYS A 67 0.30 -0.63 16.98
C LYS A 67 0.44 0.38 18.13
N SER A 68 0.67 1.67 17.82
CA SER A 68 0.75 2.74 18.82
C SER A 68 -0.62 3.30 19.27
N ARG A 69 -1.69 3.08 18.50
CA ARG A 69 -3.00 3.71 18.70
C ARG A 69 -4.08 2.77 19.19
N LEU A 70 -4.04 1.51 18.77
CA LEU A 70 -5.05 0.51 19.11
C LEU A 70 -4.54 -0.41 20.23
N ALA A 71 -5.23 -0.41 21.36
CA ALA A 71 -4.85 -1.21 22.53
C ALA A 71 -4.81 -2.72 22.25
N ASN A 72 -5.72 -3.23 21.40
CA ASN A 72 -5.84 -4.65 21.05
C ASN A 72 -5.47 -4.90 19.58
N TYR A 73 -4.44 -4.24 19.08
CA TYR A 73 -4.01 -4.37 17.69
C TYR A 73 -3.53 -5.79 17.35
N GLN A 74 -4.29 -6.46 16.48
CA GLN A 74 -3.92 -7.71 15.83
C GLN A 74 -3.69 -7.46 14.33
N PRO A 75 -2.45 -7.52 13.81
CA PRO A 75 -2.15 -7.19 12.42
C PRO A 75 -3.00 -7.97 11.41
N GLN A 76 -3.21 -9.27 11.65
CA GLN A 76 -3.97 -10.16 10.79
C GLN A 76 -5.46 -9.83 10.72
N GLN A 77 -6.00 -9.12 11.71
CA GLN A 77 -7.41 -8.71 11.75
C GLN A 77 -7.61 -7.26 11.29
N HIS A 78 -6.61 -6.41 11.48
CA HIS A 78 -6.75 -4.97 11.30
C HIS A 78 -6.04 -4.45 10.04
N LEU A 79 -5.06 -5.15 9.46
CA LEU A 79 -4.44 -4.72 8.22
C LEU A 79 -5.18 -5.30 7.01
N GLY A 80 -5.81 -4.42 6.24
CA GLY A 80 -6.53 -4.76 5.01
C GLY A 80 -5.70 -4.61 3.73
N GLY A 81 -4.48 -4.07 3.83
CA GLY A 81 -3.56 -3.90 2.70
C GLY A 81 -3.62 -2.53 2.03
N VAL A 82 -3.08 -2.48 0.82
CA VAL A 82 -2.81 -1.25 0.06
C VAL A 82 -3.45 -1.34 -1.32
N PHE A 83 -4.22 -0.32 -1.67
CA PHE A 83 -4.80 -0.11 -2.98
C PHE A 83 -4.02 0.92 -3.77
N TYR A 84 -3.71 0.60 -5.02
CA TYR A 84 -3.27 1.55 -6.04
C TYR A 84 -4.39 1.68 -7.06
N LEU A 85 -4.96 2.88 -7.14
CA LEU A 85 -6.16 3.19 -7.92
C LEU A 85 -5.76 3.95 -9.18
N TYR A 86 -5.57 3.24 -10.29
CA TYR A 86 -5.28 3.82 -11.60
C TYR A 86 -6.56 4.40 -12.19
N LEU A 87 -6.79 5.69 -11.91
CA LEU A 87 -8.05 6.40 -12.16
C LEU A 87 -8.55 6.28 -13.60
N ARG A 88 -7.64 6.21 -14.58
CA ARG A 88 -7.97 6.12 -16.02
C ARG A 88 -8.53 4.75 -16.44
N GLY A 89 -8.25 3.70 -15.66
CA GLY A 89 -8.71 2.34 -15.92
C GLY A 89 -9.95 1.93 -15.13
N MET A 90 -10.31 2.69 -14.10
CA MET A 90 -11.43 2.36 -13.22
C MET A 90 -12.78 2.56 -13.91
N ASN A 91 -13.67 1.60 -13.71
CA ASN A 91 -15.03 1.62 -14.23
C ASN A 91 -15.97 0.89 -13.24
N PRO A 92 -17.29 1.11 -13.31
CA PRO A 92 -18.24 0.55 -12.34
C PRO A 92 -18.56 -0.94 -12.55
N HIS A 93 -18.06 -1.57 -13.62
CA HIS A 93 -18.43 -2.92 -14.03
C HIS A 93 -17.36 -3.98 -13.76
N GLY A 94 -16.14 -3.56 -13.42
CA GLY A 94 -15.00 -4.45 -13.24
C GLY A 94 -13.98 -3.95 -12.23
N GLN A 95 -12.79 -4.55 -12.27
CA GLN A 95 -11.67 -4.23 -11.38
C GLN A 95 -10.47 -3.66 -12.15
N GLU A 96 -10.65 -3.31 -13.41
CA GLU A 96 -9.62 -2.63 -14.20
C GLU A 96 -9.16 -1.36 -13.47
N GLY A 97 -7.85 -1.13 -13.50
CA GLY A 97 -7.23 -0.02 -12.78
C GLY A 97 -7.15 -0.19 -11.26
N ILE A 98 -7.64 -1.28 -10.68
CA ILE A 98 -7.54 -1.53 -9.23
C ILE A 98 -6.45 -2.57 -8.98
N TYR A 99 -5.34 -2.13 -8.38
CA TYR A 99 -4.33 -3.05 -7.85
C TYR A 99 -4.45 -3.10 -6.32
N HIS A 100 -4.61 -4.30 -5.76
CA HIS A 100 -4.67 -4.53 -4.32
C HIS A 100 -3.57 -5.48 -3.89
N TRP A 101 -2.86 -5.13 -2.82
CA TRP A 101 -1.82 -5.97 -2.25
C TRP A 101 -1.88 -5.96 -0.73
N ILE A 102 -1.80 -7.15 -0.13
CA ILE A 102 -1.72 -7.34 1.31
C ILE A 102 -0.30 -7.81 1.63
N PRO A 103 0.57 -6.96 2.22
CA PRO A 103 1.90 -7.39 2.64
C PRO A 103 1.80 -8.44 3.74
N SER A 104 2.69 -9.43 3.70
CA SER A 104 2.79 -10.40 4.79
C SER A 104 3.32 -9.73 6.05
N LEU A 105 2.87 -10.20 7.21
CA LEU A 105 3.41 -9.69 8.48
C LEU A 105 4.93 -9.92 8.57
N ALA A 106 5.43 -11.05 8.07
CA ALA A 106 6.87 -11.33 8.03
C ALA A 106 7.65 -10.24 7.28
N LEU A 107 7.17 -9.80 6.11
CA LEU A 107 7.78 -8.70 5.37
C LEU A 107 7.82 -7.41 6.19
N LEU A 108 6.71 -7.07 6.86
CA LEU A 108 6.62 -5.86 7.68
C LEU A 108 7.59 -5.91 8.87
N GLU A 109 7.71 -7.05 9.53
CA GLU A 109 8.66 -7.23 10.65
C GLU A 109 10.12 -7.18 10.18
N ASP A 110 10.45 -7.83 9.05
CA ASP A 110 11.79 -7.77 8.46
C ASP A 110 12.18 -6.33 8.07
N MET A 111 11.25 -5.61 7.41
CA MET A 111 11.44 -4.20 7.09
C MET A 111 11.57 -3.33 8.35
N SER A 112 10.79 -3.62 9.38
CA SER A 112 10.85 -2.90 10.65
C SER A 112 12.22 -3.03 11.31
N ALA A 113 12.83 -4.22 11.24
CA ALA A 113 14.17 -4.48 11.74
C ALA A 113 15.27 -3.76 10.94
N ILE A 114 15.09 -3.61 9.61
CA ILE A 114 16.03 -2.86 8.76
C ILE A 114 15.94 -1.35 9.03
N LEU A 115 14.71 -0.84 9.15
CA LEU A 115 14.34 0.57 9.33
C LEU A 115 14.14 0.91 10.81
N MET A 116 15.16 0.66 11.63
CA MET A 116 15.11 0.94 13.06
C MET A 116 14.84 2.42 13.31
N GLU A 117 13.84 2.72 14.14
CA GLU A 117 13.69 4.04 14.74
C GLU A 117 14.83 4.23 15.75
N GLN A 118 15.61 5.30 15.60
CA GLN A 118 16.46 5.76 16.68
C GLN A 118 15.51 6.20 17.80
N GLN A 119 15.55 5.52 18.95
CA GLN A 119 14.92 6.05 20.14
C GLN A 119 15.66 7.36 20.51
N PRO A 120 14.94 8.44 20.85
CA PRO A 120 15.56 9.67 21.31
C PRO A 120 16.36 9.46 22.60
#